data_AF-A0A069DP96-F1
#
_entry.id   AF-A0A069DP96-F1
#
_cell.length_a   1.000
_cell.length_b   1.000
_cell.length_c   1.000
_cell.angle_alpha   90.00
_cell.angle_beta   90.00
_cell.angle_gamma   90.00
#
_symmetry.space_group_name_H-M   'P 1'
#
loop_
_entity.id
_entity.type
_entity.pdbx_description
1 polymer ?
#
loop_
_entity_poly.entity_id
_entity_poly.type
_entity_poly.pdbx_seq_one_letter_code
_entity_poly.pdbx_strand_id
1 'polypeptide(L)'
;KFMADKNYSEQASHLVLDQLIDDITLEVVAEYHRAIVKGYADHVYPSKIEEKHESEALSRESESCNEQLEKKVEDIKCPNCTHPINASRFAPHLEKCMRIGRSSSRIASRRIASNSKDSNYAALSDDEDDED
;
A
#
# COMPACT_ATOMS: atom_id res chain seq x y z
N LYS A 1 46.20 24.65 -14.63
CA LYS A 1 47.37 23.74 -14.81
C LYS A 1 47.27 22.45 -14.00
N PHE A 2 46.31 22.31 -13.06
CA PHE A 2 46.17 21.10 -12.22
C PHE A 2 45.70 19.84 -12.98
N MET A 3 44.84 19.97 -14.01
CA MET A 3 44.37 18.82 -14.80
C MET A 3 45.34 18.36 -15.91
N ALA A 4 46.53 18.95 -16.02
CA ALA A 4 47.49 18.61 -17.06
C ALA A 4 48.44 17.47 -16.66
N ASP A 5 48.49 17.14 -15.37
CA ASP A 5 49.35 16.09 -14.85
C ASP A 5 48.59 14.76 -14.82
N LYS A 6 49.06 13.79 -15.62
CA LYS A 6 48.35 12.54 -15.87
C LYS A 6 48.11 11.74 -14.59
N ASN A 7 49.10 11.72 -13.70
CA ASN A 7 48.99 11.05 -12.40
C ASN A 7 47.93 11.68 -11.50
N TYR A 8 47.84 13.01 -11.48
CA TYR A 8 46.83 13.72 -10.69
C TYR A 8 45.42 13.46 -11.23
N SER A 9 45.25 13.48 -12.55
CA SER A 9 43.96 13.18 -13.19
C SER A 9 43.51 11.75 -12.90
N GLU A 10 44.42 10.79 -12.93
CA GLU A 10 44.13 9.38 -12.66
C GLU A 10 43.77 9.17 -11.19
N GLN A 11 44.54 9.77 -10.27
CA GLN A 11 44.26 9.70 -8.84
C GLN A 11 42.93 10.37 -8.46
N ALA A 12 42.62 11.54 -9.05
CA ALA A 12 41.34 12.21 -8.85
C ALA A 12 40.16 11.38 -9.40
N SER A 13 40.36 10.70 -10.53
CA SER A 13 39.35 9.81 -11.11
C SER A 13 39.09 8.61 -10.22
N HIS A 14 40.14 7.99 -9.67
CA HIS A 14 40.01 6.89 -8.72
C HIS A 14 39.21 7.28 -7.48
N LEU A 15 39.51 8.43 -6.88
CA LEU A 15 38.77 8.92 -5.69
C LEU A 15 37.27 9.09 -5.96
N VAL A 16 36.92 9.63 -7.13
CA VAL A 16 35.52 9.81 -7.52
C VAL A 16 34.85 8.47 -7.78
N LEU A 17 35.53 7.55 -8.45
CA LEU A 17 35.00 6.21 -8.72
C LEU A 17 34.78 5.42 -7.43
N ASP A 18 35.74 5.44 -6.51
CA ASP A 18 35.64 4.75 -5.22
C ASP A 18 34.45 5.28 -4.42
N GLN A 19 34.27 6.59 -4.35
CA GLN A 19 33.11 7.19 -3.68
C GLN A 19 31.77 6.76 -4.33
N LEU A 20 31.71 6.73 -5.67
CA LEU A 20 30.50 6.30 -6.37
C LEU A 20 30.21 4.81 -6.16
N ILE A 21 31.25 3.98 -6.14
CA ILE A 21 31.13 2.55 -5.85
C ILE A 21 30.59 2.36 -4.44
N ASP A 22 31.12 3.06 -3.45
CA ASP A 22 30.66 2.98 -2.07
C ASP A 22 29.20 3.41 -1.94
N ASP A 23 28.82 4.54 -2.54
CA ASP A 23 27.44 5.07 -2.49
C ASP A 23 26.43 4.11 -3.12
N ILE A 24 26.72 3.61 -4.34
CA ILE A 24 25.83 2.68 -5.06
C ILE A 24 25.77 1.33 -4.32
N THR A 25 26.90 0.84 -3.81
CA THR A 25 26.93 -0.44 -3.09
C THR A 25 26.11 -0.33 -1.82
N LEU A 26 26.25 0.77 -1.07
CA LEU A 26 25.48 1.00 0.15
C LEU A 26 23.98 1.13 -0.14
N GLU A 27 23.60 1.80 -1.23
CA GLU A 27 22.21 1.90 -1.66
C GLU A 27 21.57 0.53 -1.88
N VAL A 28 22.21 -0.32 -2.70
CA VAL A 28 21.72 -1.67 -3.01
C VAL A 28 21.62 -2.54 -1.75
N VAL A 29 22.66 -2.51 -0.90
CA VAL A 29 22.68 -3.29 0.35
C VAL A 29 21.59 -2.81 1.32
N ALA A 30 21.39 -1.49 1.45
CA ALA A 30 20.38 -0.92 2.33
C ALA A 30 18.97 -1.23 1.84
N GLU A 31 18.72 -1.23 0.53
CA GLU A 31 17.44 -1.62 -0.05
C GLU A 31 17.12 -3.09 0.24
N TYR A 32 18.07 -4.00 -0.03
CA TYR A 32 17.92 -5.42 0.24
C TYR A 32 17.70 -5.70 1.74
N HIS A 33 18.48 -5.04 2.61
CA HIS A 33 18.32 -5.14 4.06
C HIS A 33 16.93 -4.65 4.51
N ARG A 34 16.44 -3.53 3.97
CA ARG A 34 15.06 -3.05 4.25
C ARG A 34 14.03 -4.09 3.83
N ALA A 35 14.19 -4.71 2.66
CA ALA A 35 13.28 -5.74 2.18
C ALA A 35 13.24 -6.96 3.12
N ILE A 36 14.39 -7.40 3.63
CA ILE A 36 14.47 -8.50 4.60
C ILE A 36 13.78 -8.11 5.91
N VAL A 37 14.16 -6.97 6.49
CA VAL A 37 13.64 -6.52 7.79
C VAL A 37 12.12 -6.32 7.76
N LYS A 38 11.59 -5.91 6.61
CA LYS A 38 10.14 -5.73 6.40
C LYS A 38 9.43 -7.00 5.91
N GLY A 39 10.16 -8.08 5.65
CA GLY A 39 9.60 -9.38 5.28
C GLY A 39 9.04 -9.44 3.86
N TYR A 40 9.49 -8.58 2.95
CA TYR A 40 9.08 -8.61 1.53
C TYR A 40 10.23 -8.95 0.57
N ALA A 41 11.41 -9.31 1.08
CA ALA A 41 12.57 -9.68 0.26
C ALA A 41 12.26 -10.78 -0.75
N ASP A 42 11.52 -11.81 -0.37
CA ASP A 42 11.20 -12.95 -1.26
C ASP A 42 10.36 -12.54 -2.48
N HIS A 43 9.56 -11.47 -2.36
CA HIS A 43 8.71 -10.97 -3.45
C HIS A 43 9.49 -10.07 -4.42
N VAL A 44 10.53 -9.39 -3.94
CA VAL A 44 11.31 -8.40 -4.71
C VAL A 44 12.60 -9.00 -5.26
N TYR A 45 13.21 -9.94 -4.53
CA TYR A 45 14.49 -10.60 -4.85
C TYR A 45 14.35 -12.13 -4.76
N PRO A 46 13.60 -12.76 -5.67
CA PRO A 46 13.42 -14.21 -5.66
C PRO A 46 14.76 -14.93 -5.86
N SER A 47 15.16 -15.78 -4.90
CA SER A 47 16.49 -16.42 -4.82
C SER A 47 16.74 -17.59 -5.78
N LYS A 48 16.03 -17.61 -6.92
CA LYS A 48 15.92 -18.67 -7.95
C LYS A 48 14.69 -19.57 -7.78
N ILE A 49 13.80 -19.41 -8.76
CA ILE A 49 13.28 -20.45 -9.65
C ILE A 49 13.13 -21.82 -8.97
N GLU A 50 11.99 -22.03 -8.32
CA GLU A 50 11.40 -23.36 -8.38
C GLU A 50 10.94 -23.55 -9.83
N GLU A 51 11.69 -24.34 -10.60
CA GLU A 51 11.15 -25.05 -11.75
C GLU A 51 10.09 -26.02 -11.23
N LYS A 52 8.90 -25.51 -10.94
CA LYS A 52 7.67 -26.28 -10.90
C LYS A 52 6.46 -25.37 -11.06
N HIS A 53 6.07 -25.25 -12.33
CA HIS A 53 4.66 -25.25 -12.75
C HIS A 53 3.75 -24.20 -12.07
N GLU A 54 3.84 -22.96 -12.53
CA GLU A 54 2.70 -22.40 -13.27
C GLU A 54 3.17 -21.24 -14.13
N SER A 55 2.94 -21.41 -15.42
CA SER A 55 3.28 -20.48 -16.48
C SER A 55 2.60 -19.12 -16.32
N GLU A 56 3.31 -18.12 -16.85
CA GLU A 56 2.89 -16.73 -17.15
C GLU A 56 3.25 -15.70 -16.07
N ALA A 57 4.33 -14.97 -16.30
CA ALA A 57 4.20 -13.60 -16.80
C ALA A 57 5.58 -12.97 -17.01
N LEU A 58 6.27 -13.39 -18.07
CA LEU A 58 7.23 -12.55 -18.77
C LEU A 58 7.01 -12.73 -20.28
N SER A 59 6.02 -12.03 -20.81
CA SER A 59 6.11 -11.50 -22.17
C SER A 59 5.64 -10.06 -22.11
N ARG A 60 6.60 -9.18 -22.35
CA ARG A 60 6.34 -7.79 -22.69
C ARG A 60 5.52 -7.74 -23.99
N GLU A 61 4.95 -6.55 -24.18
CA GLU A 61 4.46 -5.95 -25.42
C GLU A 61 3.25 -6.58 -26.15
N SER A 62 2.13 -5.83 -26.07
CA SER A 62 1.12 -5.59 -27.10
C SER A 62 0.70 -6.76 -27.99
N GLU A 63 -0.50 -7.29 -27.74
CA GLU A 63 -1.67 -7.16 -28.63
C GLU A 63 -2.81 -8.07 -28.14
N SER A 64 -4.02 -7.61 -28.38
CA SER A 64 -5.31 -8.24 -28.10
C SER A 64 -5.36 -9.74 -28.39
N CYS A 65 -5.83 -10.56 -27.44
CA CYS A 65 -7.03 -11.39 -27.62
C CYS A 65 -7.35 -12.24 -26.38
N ASN A 66 -8.64 -12.31 -26.10
CA ASN A 66 -9.38 -13.17 -25.18
C ASN A 66 -8.84 -14.60 -25.01
N GLU A 67 -8.21 -14.89 -23.89
CA GLU A 67 -8.31 -16.23 -23.29
C GLU A 67 -8.60 -16.08 -21.80
N GLN A 68 -9.83 -16.47 -21.45
CA GLN A 68 -10.33 -16.57 -20.08
C GLN A 68 -9.60 -17.71 -19.38
N LEU A 69 -8.36 -17.46 -18.98
CA LEU A 69 -7.75 -18.19 -17.88
C LEU A 69 -8.45 -17.70 -16.62
N GLU A 70 -9.48 -18.43 -16.19
CA GLU A 70 -10.03 -18.34 -14.84
C GLU A 70 -8.99 -18.85 -13.83
N LYS A 71 -7.83 -18.19 -13.77
CA LYS A 71 -6.95 -18.24 -12.61
C LYS A 71 -7.78 -17.64 -11.49
N LYS A 72 -8.33 -18.52 -10.66
CA LYS A 72 -9.12 -18.16 -9.48
C LYS A 72 -8.22 -17.31 -8.60
N VAL A 73 -8.31 -15.98 -8.77
CA VAL A 73 -7.52 -14.99 -8.04
C VAL A 73 -7.81 -15.22 -6.57
N GLU A 74 -6.86 -15.79 -5.85
CA GLU A 74 -6.97 -16.01 -4.40
C GLU A 74 -7.16 -14.66 -3.70
N ASP A 75 -8.04 -14.64 -2.70
CA ASP A 75 -8.33 -13.42 -1.95
C ASP A 75 -7.12 -13.02 -1.09
N ILE A 76 -6.66 -11.78 -1.26
CA ILE A 76 -5.54 -11.19 -0.53
C ILE A 76 -6.04 -10.71 0.83
N LYS A 77 -5.36 -11.09 1.92
CA LYS A 77 -5.70 -10.59 3.27
C LYS A 77 -5.12 -9.20 3.49
N CYS A 78 -5.98 -8.24 3.85
CA CYS A 78 -5.51 -6.89 4.20
C CYS A 78 -4.70 -6.91 5.50
N PRO A 79 -3.49 -6.34 5.55
CA PRO A 79 -2.67 -6.34 6.76
C PRO A 79 -3.24 -5.46 7.90
N ASN A 80 -4.13 -4.51 7.57
CA ASN A 80 -4.71 -3.59 8.56
C ASN A 80 -6.00 -4.13 9.21
N CYS A 81 -6.90 -4.71 8.42
CA CYS A 81 -8.19 -5.21 8.93
C CYS A 81 -8.38 -6.72 8.81
N THR A 82 -7.37 -7.46 8.31
CA THR A 82 -7.33 -8.93 8.12
C THR A 82 -8.40 -9.52 7.20
N HIS A 83 -9.34 -8.71 6.72
CA HIS A 83 -10.39 -9.15 5.80
C HIS A 83 -9.77 -9.65 4.48
N PRO A 84 -10.26 -10.78 3.94
CA PRO A 84 -9.91 -11.26 2.61
C PRO A 84 -10.54 -10.36 1.54
N ILE A 85 -9.76 -10.02 0.52
CA ILE A 85 -10.13 -9.06 -0.52
C ILE A 85 -9.64 -9.58 -1.86
N ASN A 86 -10.54 -9.66 -2.83
CA ASN A 86 -10.17 -9.93 -4.20
C ASN A 86 -9.17 -8.88 -4.73
N ALA A 87 -8.16 -9.30 -5.49
CA ALA A 87 -7.11 -8.41 -5.99
C ALA A 87 -7.64 -7.16 -6.70
N SER A 88 -8.72 -7.29 -7.50
CA SER A 88 -9.34 -6.16 -8.21
C SER A 88 -9.91 -5.07 -7.29
N ARG A 89 -10.20 -5.40 -6.03
CA ARG A 89 -10.80 -4.51 -5.03
C ARG A 89 -9.81 -4.04 -3.97
N PHE A 90 -8.54 -4.44 -4.06
CA PHE A 90 -7.55 -4.12 -3.05
C PHE A 90 -7.26 -2.61 -2.99
N ALA A 91 -7.05 -1.94 -4.13
CA ALA A 91 -6.84 -0.50 -4.20
C ALA A 91 -8.00 0.34 -3.59
N PRO A 92 -9.27 0.17 -4.02
CA PRO A 92 -10.38 0.92 -3.42
C PRO A 92 -10.64 0.54 -1.94
N HIS A 93 -10.17 -0.64 -1.50
CA HIS A 93 -10.17 -0.98 -0.08
C HIS A 93 -9.12 -0.17 0.70
N LEU A 94 -7.86 -0.10 0.24
CA LEU A 94 -6.80 0.63 0.95
C LEU A 94 -7.16 2.11 1.14
N GLU A 95 -7.73 2.76 0.11
CA GLU A 95 -8.26 4.13 0.21
C GLU A 95 -9.23 4.29 1.40
N LYS A 96 -10.01 3.25 1.67
CA LYS A 96 -11.03 3.27 2.70
C LYS A 96 -10.52 2.81 4.06
N CYS A 97 -9.61 1.83 4.07
CA CYS A 97 -9.11 1.12 5.24
C CYS A 97 -7.94 1.84 5.90
N MET A 98 -7.05 2.44 5.10
CA MET A 98 -5.89 3.18 5.60
C MET A 98 -6.15 4.67 5.82
N ARG A 99 -7.34 5.21 5.47
CA ARG A 99 -7.68 6.60 5.80
C ARG A 99 -7.80 6.78 7.32
N ILE A 100 -6.82 7.48 7.87
CA ILE A 100 -6.83 8.01 9.23
C ILE A 100 -8.03 8.99 9.36
N GLY A 101 -8.91 8.80 10.36
CA GLY A 101 -9.99 9.76 10.67
C GLY A 101 -11.45 9.31 10.41
N ARG A 102 -11.68 8.04 10.08
CA ARG A 102 -13.05 7.52 9.86
C ARG A 102 -13.77 6.98 11.10
N SER A 103 -13.06 6.79 12.22
CA SER A 103 -13.69 6.37 13.49
C SER A 103 -14.40 7.54 14.17
N SER A 104 -13.76 8.71 14.27
CA SER A 104 -14.29 9.92 14.90
C SER A 104 -15.55 10.45 14.21
N SER A 105 -15.59 10.45 12.88
CA SER A 105 -16.80 10.84 12.13
C SER A 105 -17.97 9.88 12.37
N ARG A 106 -17.72 8.56 12.35
CA ARG A 106 -18.75 7.55 12.69
C ARG A 106 -19.25 7.70 14.13
N ILE A 107 -18.37 8.01 15.07
CA ILE A 107 -18.74 8.25 16.47
C ILE A 107 -19.60 9.51 16.59
N ALA A 108 -19.23 10.60 15.92
CA ALA A 108 -20.02 11.83 15.91
C ALA A 108 -21.42 11.62 15.30
N SER A 109 -21.52 10.96 14.14
CA SER A 109 -22.82 10.66 13.52
C SER A 109 -23.70 9.76 14.39
N ARG A 110 -23.11 8.79 15.10
CA ARG A 110 -23.86 7.94 16.04
C ARG A 110 -24.39 8.75 17.23
N ARG A 111 -23.60 9.67 17.78
CA ARG A 111 -24.04 10.56 18.89
C ARG A 111 -25.19 11.45 18.47
N ILE A 112 -25.14 12.04 17.27
CA ILE A 112 -26.21 12.90 16.75
C ILE A 112 -27.50 12.09 16.58
N ALA A 113 -27.43 10.89 16.00
CA ALA A 113 -28.58 10.03 15.77
C ALA A 113 -29.17 9.40 17.06
N SER A 114 -28.36 9.17 18.10
CA SER A 114 -28.88 8.72 19.39
C SER A 114 -29.56 9.84 20.17
N ASN A 115 -29.05 11.08 20.08
CA ASN A 115 -29.62 12.23 20.79
C ASN A 115 -30.99 12.69 20.24
N SER A 116 -31.30 12.38 18.98
CA SER A 116 -32.59 12.76 18.38
C SER A 116 -33.76 11.87 18.81
N LYS A 117 -33.50 10.71 19.42
CA LYS A 117 -34.57 9.76 19.81
C LYS A 117 -35.22 10.14 21.14
N ASP A 118 -34.45 10.76 22.03
CA ASP A 118 -34.94 11.24 23.33
C ASP A 118 -35.66 12.61 23.23
N SER A 119 -35.51 13.34 22.12
CA SER A 119 -36.20 14.62 21.91
C SER A 119 -37.62 14.48 21.34
N ASN A 120 -38.01 13.30 20.84
CA ASN A 120 -39.28 13.11 20.15
C ASN A 120 -40.45 12.68 21.06
N TYR A 121 -40.20 12.31 22.32
CA TYR A 121 -41.27 11.97 23.27
C TYR A 121 -41.76 13.17 24.09
N ALA A 122 -41.02 14.28 24.10
CA ALA A 122 -41.35 15.47 24.89
C ALA A 122 -42.26 16.48 24.16
N ALA A 123 -42.63 16.22 22.90
CA ALA A 123 -43.44 17.13 22.08
C ALA A 123 -44.90 16.69 21.90
N LEU A 124 -45.37 15.69 22.66
CA LEU A 124 -46.75 15.19 22.62
C LEU A 124 -47.31 15.07 24.06
N SER A 125 -47.45 16.21 24.74
CA SER A 125 -48.26 16.33 25.96
C SER A 125 -48.58 17.81 26.17
N ASP A 126 -49.66 18.29 25.56
CA ASP A 126 -50.53 19.30 26.17
C ASP A 126 -51.84 19.42 25.37
N ASP A 127 -52.93 19.74 26.08
CA ASP A 127 -54.28 20.11 25.65
C ASP A 127 -55.32 19.00 25.35
N GLU A 128 -55.81 18.37 26.43
CA GLU A 128 -57.19 17.91 26.57
C GLU A 128 -57.75 18.58 27.85
N ASP A 129 -58.70 19.51 27.73
CA ASP A 129 -59.80 19.81 28.67
C ASP A 129 -60.36 21.24 28.43
N ASP A 130 -61.62 21.35 27.98
CA ASP A 130 -62.58 22.34 28.50
C ASP A 130 -64.00 22.07 27.91
N GLU A 131 -64.88 21.56 28.78
CA GLU A 131 -66.34 21.49 28.62
C GLU A 131 -66.99 22.82 29.01
N ASP A 132 -67.90 23.35 28.18
CA ASP A 132 -69.07 24.16 28.60
C ASP A 132 -70.17 24.17 27.50
#